data_AF-A0AAU1LIY5-F1
#
_entry.id   AF-A0AAU1LIY5-F1
#
_cell.length_a   1.000
_cell.length_b   1.000
_cell.length_c   1.000
_cell.angle_alpha   90.00
_cell.angle_beta   90.00
_cell.angle_gamma   90.00
#
_symmetry.space_group_name_H-M   'P 1'
#
loop_
_entity.id
_entity.type
_entity.pdbx_description
1 polymer ?
#
loop_
_entity_poly.entity_id
_entity_poly.type
_entity_poly.pdbx_seq_one_letter_code
_entity_poly.pdbx_strand_id
1 'polypeptide(L)'
;MSPEIGLGDILAVQEAVLAARQAQVAASRASVTRMVAKRAERHPNHGERLHGMDAIHSRLEHMGRYATSEVLSSQPAGRPAPRGPGPASRPADTEALARGITMRTLYRDDTRNQPHVAAYAHWLLTQCADRCRTIPRCAAAVAV
;
A
#
# COMPACT_ATOMS: atom_id res chain seq x y z
N MET A 1 -44.35 -9.08 -46.81
CA MET A 1 -43.00 -9.19 -46.24
C MET A 1 -43.09 -10.09 -45.03
N SER A 2 -42.33 -11.18 -45.02
CA SER A 2 -42.49 -12.24 -44.03
C SER A 2 -41.85 -11.84 -42.70
N PRO A 3 -42.57 -11.95 -41.57
CA PRO A 3 -42.11 -11.49 -40.26
C PRO A 3 -40.85 -12.21 -39.75
N GLU A 4 -40.54 -13.41 -40.26
CA GLU A 4 -39.31 -14.14 -39.88
C GLU A 4 -38.03 -13.42 -40.36
N ILE A 5 -38.08 -12.75 -41.51
CA ILE A 5 -36.90 -12.05 -42.09
C ILE A 5 -36.59 -10.79 -41.27
N GLY A 6 -37.63 -10.04 -40.85
CA GLY A 6 -37.46 -8.84 -40.04
C GLY A 6 -36.92 -9.12 -38.64
N LEU A 7 -37.27 -10.26 -38.03
CA LEU A 7 -36.71 -10.67 -36.74
C LEU A 7 -35.22 -11.07 -36.86
N GLY A 8 -34.85 -11.76 -37.93
CA GLY A 8 -33.47 -12.15 -38.20
C GLY A 8 -32.54 -10.94 -38.35
N ASP A 9 -32.99 -9.92 -39.07
CA ASP A 9 -32.23 -8.68 -39.25
C ASP A 9 -32.06 -7.92 -37.93
N ILE A 10 -33.09 -7.85 -37.09
CA ILE A 10 -33.01 -7.22 -35.76
C ILE A 10 -32.05 -7.98 -34.85
N LEU A 11 -32.06 -9.31 -34.90
CA LEU A 11 -31.15 -10.16 -34.12
C LEU A 11 -29.69 -9.95 -34.54
N ALA A 12 -29.42 -9.92 -35.85
CA ALA A 12 -28.09 -9.69 -36.41
C ALA A 12 -27.52 -8.33 -35.99
N VAL A 13 -28.36 -7.29 -35.95
CA VAL A 13 -27.96 -5.96 -35.46
C VAL A 13 -27.63 -5.99 -33.96
N GLN A 14 -28.43 -6.68 -33.15
CA GLN A 14 -28.17 -6.84 -31.70
C GLN A 14 -26.85 -7.57 -31.44
N GLU A 15 -26.57 -8.65 -32.18
CA GLU A 15 -25.32 -9.41 -32.08
C GLU A 15 -24.10 -8.55 -32.47
N ALA A 16 -24.21 -7.75 -33.53
CA ALA A 16 -23.15 -6.84 -33.95
C ALA A 16 -22.85 -5.77 -32.87
N VAL A 17 -23.89 -5.23 -32.23
CA VAL A 17 -23.74 -4.27 -31.12
C VAL A 17 -23.07 -4.93 -29.90
N LEU A 18 -23.42 -6.17 -29.57
CA LEU A 18 -22.81 -6.91 -28.47
C LEU A 18 -21.33 -7.20 -28.76
N ALA A 19 -21.00 -7.64 -29.97
CA ALA A 19 -19.63 -7.88 -30.40
C ALA A 19 -18.78 -6.61 -30.33
N ALA A 20 -19.31 -5.46 -30.76
CA ALA A 20 -18.63 -4.18 -30.68
C ALA A 20 -18.36 -3.77 -29.21
N ARG A 21 -19.32 -3.99 -28.30
CA ARG A 21 -19.13 -3.74 -26.86
C ARG A 21 -18.09 -4.67 -26.25
N GLN A 22 -18.10 -5.95 -26.60
CA GLN A 22 -17.09 -6.91 -26.14
C GLN A 22 -15.68 -6.51 -26.60
N ALA A 23 -15.54 -6.10 -27.86
CA ALA A 23 -14.28 -5.60 -28.42
C ALA A 23 -13.80 -4.34 -27.67
N GLN A 24 -14.70 -3.41 -27.36
CA GLN A 24 -14.38 -2.21 -26.59
C GLN A 24 -13.87 -2.55 -25.17
N VAL A 25 -14.52 -3.50 -24.49
CA VAL A 25 -14.10 -3.96 -23.17
C VAL A 25 -12.74 -4.65 -23.23
N ALA A 26 -12.49 -5.49 -24.24
CA ALA A 26 -11.20 -6.14 -24.43
C ALA A 26 -10.08 -5.12 -24.68
N ALA A 27 -10.33 -4.10 -25.51
CA ALA A 27 -9.37 -3.02 -25.76
C ALA A 27 -9.06 -2.21 -24.49
N SER A 28 -10.08 -1.91 -23.68
CA SER A 28 -9.91 -1.22 -22.39
C SER A 28 -9.04 -2.05 -21.44
N ARG A 29 -9.34 -3.34 -21.28
CA ARG A 29 -8.54 -4.26 -20.45
C ARG A 29 -7.09 -4.32 -20.91
N ALA A 30 -6.84 -4.47 -22.21
CA ALA A 30 -5.48 -4.49 -22.76
C ALA A 30 -4.71 -3.17 -22.51
N SER A 31 -5.40 -2.03 -22.56
CA SER A 31 -4.81 -0.73 -22.21
C SER A 31 -4.39 -0.68 -20.73
N VAL A 32 -5.28 -1.10 -19.83
CA VAL A 32 -4.99 -1.18 -18.39
C VAL A 32 -3.81 -2.10 -18.12
N THR A 33 -3.79 -3.30 -18.71
CA THR A 33 -2.67 -4.25 -18.56
C THR A 33 -1.36 -3.64 -19.04
N ARG A 34 -1.34 -2.94 -20.19
CA ARG A 34 -0.13 -2.24 -20.67
C ARG A 34 0.31 -1.12 -19.74
N MET A 35 -0.63 -0.36 -19.16
CA MET A 35 -0.29 0.68 -18.17
C MET A 35 0.33 0.10 -16.91
N VAL A 36 -0.20 -1.03 -16.41
CA VAL A 36 0.34 -1.74 -15.24
C VAL A 36 1.73 -2.31 -15.55
N ALA A 37 1.92 -2.96 -16.71
CA ALA A 37 3.21 -3.51 -17.11
C ALA A 37 4.28 -2.42 -17.29
N LYS A 38 3.95 -1.33 -17.98
CA LYS A 38 4.86 -0.17 -18.15
C LYS A 38 5.21 0.49 -16.82
N ARG A 39 4.32 0.43 -15.83
CA ARG A 39 4.60 0.90 -14.46
C ARG A 39 5.55 -0.05 -13.73
N ALA A 40 5.40 -1.36 -13.92
CA ALA A 40 6.29 -2.36 -13.35
C ALA A 40 7.71 -2.28 -13.93
N GLU A 41 7.86 -2.09 -15.25
CA GLU A 41 9.17 -1.89 -15.92
C GLU A 41 9.87 -0.59 -15.52
N ARG A 42 9.09 0.41 -15.09
CA ARG A 42 9.60 1.71 -14.63
C ARG A 42 9.98 1.72 -13.16
N HIS A 43 9.92 0.59 -12.45
CA HIS A 43 10.57 0.51 -11.15
C HIS A 43 12.07 0.75 -11.36
N PRO A 44 12.60 1.90 -10.92
CA PRO A 44 14.02 2.13 -11.04
C PRO A 44 14.69 1.09 -10.14
N ASN A 45 15.70 0.38 -10.64
CA ASN A 45 16.62 -0.41 -9.81
C ASN A 45 17.41 0.46 -8.79
N HIS A 46 17.02 1.73 -8.63
CA HIS A 46 17.63 2.77 -7.82
C HIS A 46 16.57 3.49 -6.95
N GLY A 47 15.66 2.73 -6.33
CA GLY A 47 14.72 3.27 -5.34
C GLY A 47 13.76 4.34 -5.86
N GLU A 48 12.88 4.80 -4.97
CA GLU A 48 11.89 5.85 -5.24
C GLU A 48 12.16 7.04 -4.31
N ARG A 49 12.25 8.26 -4.85
CA ARG A 49 12.39 9.47 -4.05
C ARG A 49 11.02 10.10 -3.83
N LEU A 50 10.51 9.97 -2.60
CA LEU A 50 9.21 10.49 -2.20
C LEU A 50 9.35 11.90 -1.65
N HIS A 51 8.53 12.82 -2.17
CA HIS A 51 8.51 14.21 -1.74
C HIS A 51 7.23 14.50 -0.95
N GLY A 52 7.40 14.95 0.28
CA GLY A 52 6.28 15.27 1.18
C GLY A 52 5.78 14.06 1.97
N MET A 53 5.05 14.35 3.05
CA MET A 53 4.60 13.34 4.00
C MET A 53 3.50 12.44 3.42
N ASP A 54 2.61 12.99 2.60
CA ASP A 54 1.49 12.22 2.02
C ASP A 54 1.98 11.15 1.04
N ALA A 55 3.02 11.47 0.26
CA ALA A 55 3.66 10.51 -0.64
C ALA A 55 4.35 9.39 0.14
N ILE A 56 5.02 9.73 1.26
CA ILE A 56 5.65 8.75 2.16
C ILE A 56 4.59 7.85 2.80
N HIS A 57 3.51 8.42 3.36
CA HIS A 57 2.44 7.66 4.00
C HIS A 57 1.73 6.74 3.01
N SER A 58 1.36 7.25 1.83
CA SER A 58 0.73 6.45 0.79
C SER A 58 1.61 5.29 0.35
N ARG A 59 2.93 5.50 0.25
CA ARG A 59 3.86 4.44 -0.13
C ARG A 59 4.01 3.40 0.97
N LEU A 60 4.15 3.82 2.23
CA LEU A 60 4.24 2.91 3.38
C LEU A 60 2.96 2.09 3.54
N GLU A 61 1.78 2.70 3.37
CA GLU A 61 0.51 2.00 3.40
C GLU A 61 0.42 0.96 2.27
N HIS A 62 0.81 1.34 1.05
CA HIS A 62 0.87 0.42 -0.06
C HIS A 62 1.80 -0.75 0.23
N MET A 63 3.03 -0.50 0.71
CA MET A 63 3.97 -1.56 1.10
C MET A 63 3.39 -2.47 2.19
N GLY A 64 2.76 -1.89 3.21
CA GLY A 64 2.12 -2.62 4.29
C GLY A 64 1.04 -3.59 3.80
N ARG A 65 0.23 -3.20 2.80
CA ARG A 65 -0.80 -4.07 2.20
C ARG A 65 -0.22 -5.31 1.49
N TYR A 66 0.98 -5.20 0.93
CA TYR A 66 1.66 -6.31 0.25
C TYR A 66 2.64 -7.08 1.15
N ALA A 67 2.83 -6.67 2.40
CA ALA A 67 3.64 -7.42 3.34
C ALA A 67 3.02 -8.79 3.61
N THR A 68 3.83 -9.85 3.54
CA THR A 68 3.38 -11.24 3.66
C THR A 68 3.81 -11.94 4.94
N SER A 69 4.85 -11.44 5.62
CA SER A 69 5.44 -12.11 6.78
C SER A 69 5.83 -11.15 7.91
N GLU A 70 6.64 -10.15 7.61
CA GLU A 70 7.06 -9.15 8.60
C GLU A 70 7.17 -7.74 8.02
N VAL A 71 7.11 -6.76 8.93
CA VAL A 71 7.41 -5.34 8.68
C VAL A 71 8.46 -4.91 9.69
N LEU A 72 9.59 -4.43 9.20
CA LEU A 72 10.72 -4.00 10.02
C LEU A 72 10.90 -2.50 9.91
N SER A 73 10.83 -1.79 11.03
CA SER A 73 11.02 -0.35 11.07
C SER A 73 12.12 0.08 12.04
N SER A 74 12.83 1.13 11.67
CA SER A 74 13.92 1.74 12.43
C SER A 74 13.72 3.24 12.48
N GLN A 75 13.72 3.80 13.69
CA GLN A 75 13.45 5.21 13.95
C GLN A 75 14.67 5.86 14.64
N PRO A 76 15.60 6.46 13.87
CA PRO A 76 16.63 7.31 14.43
C PRO A 76 15.97 8.58 14.95
N ALA A 77 16.45 9.06 16.09
CA ALA A 77 15.93 10.32 16.59
C ALA A 77 16.50 11.49 15.79
N GLY A 78 15.70 12.56 15.74
CA GLY A 78 16.04 13.77 15.02
C GLY A 78 15.08 14.10 13.89
N ARG A 79 14.06 13.28 13.63
CA ARG A 79 12.88 13.77 12.89
C ARG A 79 11.72 14.00 13.85
N PRO A 80 11.58 15.23 14.41
CA PRO A 80 10.31 15.70 14.90
C PRO A 80 9.41 15.94 13.67
N ALA A 81 8.99 14.86 13.01
CA ALA A 81 7.79 14.97 12.22
C ALA A 81 6.65 14.89 13.24
N PRO A 82 5.65 15.78 13.23
CA PRO A 82 4.40 15.57 13.96
C PRO A 82 3.65 14.29 13.50
N ARG A 83 4.26 13.50 12.60
CA ARG A 83 3.72 12.36 11.87
C ARG A 83 4.83 11.35 11.47
N GLY A 84 5.71 10.96 12.39
CA GLY A 84 6.41 9.66 12.27
C GLY A 84 5.39 8.50 12.30
N PRO A 85 5.79 7.21 12.32
CA PRO A 85 4.85 6.13 12.60
C PRO A 85 4.18 6.43 13.94
N GLY A 86 2.95 6.88 13.85
CA GLY A 86 2.21 7.56 14.90
C GLY A 86 0.74 7.23 14.71
N PRO A 87 -0.19 7.98 15.33
CA PRO A 87 -1.61 7.65 15.24
C PRO A 87 -2.14 7.51 13.81
N ALA A 88 -1.55 8.20 12.83
CA ALA A 88 -1.90 8.09 11.41
C ALA A 88 -1.57 6.72 10.78
N SER A 89 -0.57 6.00 11.30
CA SER A 89 -0.18 4.67 10.81
C SER A 89 -1.03 3.55 11.40
N ARG A 90 -1.70 3.81 12.54
CA ARG A 90 -2.49 2.81 13.28
C ARG A 90 -3.47 2.00 12.42
N PRO A 91 -4.24 2.59 11.47
CA PRO A 91 -5.15 1.80 10.65
C PRO A 91 -4.42 0.77 9.80
N ALA A 92 -3.35 1.17 9.12
CA ALA A 92 -2.52 0.29 8.31
C ALA A 92 -1.82 -0.78 9.16
N ASP A 93 -1.35 -0.40 10.36
CA ASP A 93 -0.71 -1.33 11.27
C ASP A 93 -1.70 -2.38 11.81
N THR A 94 -2.90 -1.94 12.16
CA THR A 94 -3.99 -2.83 12.61
C THR A 94 -4.35 -3.82 11.52
N GLU A 95 -4.44 -3.37 10.26
CA GLU A 95 -4.75 -4.24 9.12
C GLU A 95 -3.65 -5.29 8.90
N ALA A 96 -2.38 -4.92 9.00
CA ALA A 96 -1.27 -5.88 8.86
C ALA A 96 -1.24 -6.87 10.04
N LEU A 97 -1.44 -6.40 11.27
CA LEU A 97 -1.51 -7.27 12.45
C LEU A 97 -2.69 -8.25 12.37
N ALA A 98 -3.84 -7.81 11.85
CA ALA A 98 -5.00 -8.68 11.62
C ALA A 98 -4.72 -9.79 10.60
N ARG A 99 -3.80 -9.55 9.64
CA ARG A 99 -3.31 -10.57 8.70
C ARG A 99 -2.24 -11.49 9.29
N GLY A 100 -1.86 -11.32 10.55
CA GLY A 100 -0.78 -12.09 11.19
C GLY A 100 0.63 -11.63 10.80
N ILE A 101 0.76 -10.45 10.20
CA ILE A 101 2.07 -9.87 9.85
C ILE A 101 2.79 -9.47 11.11
N THR A 102 4.05 -9.88 11.22
CA THR A 102 4.81 -9.54 12.41
C THR A 102 5.52 -8.20 12.28
N MET A 103 5.25 -7.27 13.18
CA MET A 103 5.90 -5.96 13.18
C MET A 103 7.09 -5.93 14.14
N ARG A 104 8.22 -5.37 13.73
CA ARG A 104 9.37 -5.08 14.60
C ARG A 104 9.79 -3.63 14.46
N THR A 105 9.95 -2.94 15.59
CA THR A 105 10.36 -1.53 15.58
C THR A 105 11.56 -1.31 16.49
N LEU A 106 12.62 -0.75 15.92
CA LEU A 106 13.79 -0.24 16.64
C LEU A 106 13.68 1.26 16.83
N TYR A 107 13.64 1.70 18.08
CA TYR A 107 13.66 3.12 18.45
C TYR A 107 15.03 3.51 19.01
N ARG A 108 15.42 4.79 18.89
CA ARG A 108 16.50 5.33 19.74
C ARG A 108 16.01 5.47 21.18
N ASP A 109 16.89 5.29 22.17
CA ASP A 109 16.52 5.43 23.59
C ASP A 109 15.83 6.75 23.94
N ASP A 110 16.30 7.86 23.36
CA ASP A 110 15.72 9.20 23.58
C ASP A 110 14.25 9.35 23.12
N THR A 111 13.72 8.40 22.36
CA THR A 111 12.30 8.37 21.97
C THR A 111 11.38 8.22 23.18
N ARG A 112 11.88 7.65 24.29
CA ARG A 112 11.14 7.56 25.56
C ARG A 112 10.76 8.94 26.13
N ASN A 113 11.53 9.98 25.78
CA ASN A 113 11.27 11.36 26.21
C ASN A 113 10.20 12.06 25.35
N GLN A 114 9.65 11.40 24.33
CA GLN A 114 8.61 11.93 23.45
C GLN A 114 7.26 11.26 23.74
N PRO A 115 6.34 11.92 24.46
CA PRO A 115 5.10 11.28 24.95
C PRO A 115 4.24 10.66 23.86
N HIS A 116 4.16 11.32 22.69
CA HIS A 116 3.37 10.84 21.56
C HIS A 116 3.93 9.55 20.93
N VAL A 117 5.26 9.40 20.89
CA VAL A 117 5.89 8.19 20.37
C VAL A 117 5.84 7.06 21.40
N ALA A 118 6.04 7.38 22.68
CA ALA A 118 5.89 6.41 23.77
C ALA A 118 4.47 5.83 23.83
N ALA A 119 3.43 6.65 23.69
CA ALA A 119 2.04 6.20 23.68
C ALA A 119 1.73 5.28 22.48
N TYR A 120 2.27 5.58 21.30
CA TYR A 120 2.11 4.72 20.13
C TYR A 120 2.91 3.42 20.27
N ALA A 121 4.15 3.46 20.74
CA ALA A 121 4.96 2.27 20.99
C ALA A 121 4.31 1.35 22.03
N HIS A 122 3.70 1.92 23.08
CA HIS A 122 2.94 1.18 24.06
C HIS A 122 1.70 0.52 23.45
N TRP A 123 0.92 1.25 22.65
CA TRP A 123 -0.19 0.65 21.90
C TRP A 123 0.28 -0.49 21.00
N LEU A 124 1.40 -0.34 20.29
CA LEU A 124 1.91 -1.40 19.43
C LEU A 124 2.29 -2.65 20.26
N LEU A 125 2.93 -2.46 21.42
CA LEU A 125 3.25 -3.54 22.36
C LEU A 125 2.01 -4.28 22.91
N THR A 126 0.88 -3.60 23.08
CA THR A 126 -0.37 -4.28 23.50
C THR A 126 -0.97 -5.10 22.37
N GLN A 127 -0.74 -4.73 21.10
CA GLN A 127 -1.18 -5.50 19.95
C GLN A 127 -0.22 -6.65 19.60
N CYS A 128 1.09 -6.50 19.87
CA CYS A 128 2.10 -7.53 19.59
C CYS A 128 3.17 -7.60 20.68
N ALA A 129 3.27 -8.76 21.35
CA ALA A 129 3.97 -8.91 22.63
C ALA A 129 5.51 -8.84 22.59
N ASP A 130 6.18 -8.89 21.43
CA ASP A 130 7.62 -9.21 21.36
C ASP A 130 8.54 -8.06 20.89
N ARG A 131 8.08 -7.01 20.18
CA ARG A 131 8.97 -6.47 19.13
C ARG A 131 9.23 -4.96 19.06
N CYS A 132 9.00 -4.21 20.13
CA CYS A 132 9.56 -2.86 20.26
C CYS A 132 10.86 -2.90 21.09
N ARG A 133 12.00 -2.58 20.48
CA ARG A 133 13.29 -2.48 21.19
C ARG A 133 13.85 -1.08 21.08
N THR A 134 14.57 -0.64 22.10
CA THR A 134 15.31 0.62 22.07
C THR A 134 16.81 0.34 21.96
N ILE A 135 17.53 1.20 21.23
CA ILE A 135 18.98 1.12 21.08
C ILE A 135 19.63 2.49 21.36
N PRO A 136 20.86 2.54 21.91
CA PRO A 136 21.53 3.81 22.25
C PRO A 136 21.72 4.72 21.04
N ARG A 137 21.98 4.12 19.88
CA ARG A 137 22.19 4.86 18.63
C ARG A 137 21.63 4.06 17.45
N CYS A 138 20.81 4.73 16.66
CA CYS A 138 20.27 4.22 15.40
C CYS A 138 20.82 5.08 14.26
N ALA A 139 21.43 4.46 13.24
CA ALA A 139 22.15 5.18 12.18
C ALA A 139 21.25 5.68 11.04
N ALA A 140 20.08 5.06 10.81
CA ALA A 140 19.20 5.40 9.68
C ALA A 140 17.73 5.02 9.90
N ALA A 141 16.83 5.81 9.29
CA ALA A 141 15.40 5.56 9.26
C ALA A 141 15.12 4.57 8.13
N VAL A 142 14.56 3.42 8.47
CA VAL A 142 14.33 2.32 7.52
C VAL A 142 12.94 1.74 7.78
N ALA A 143 12.20 1.45 6.73
CA ALA A 143 10.97 0.66 6.76
C ALA A 143 11.05 -0.36 5.62
N VAL A 144 11.13 -1.65 5.96
CA VAL A 144 11.17 -2.78 5.01
C VAL A 144 9.97 -3.67 5.27
#